data_AF-A0A914SWZ0-F1
#
_entry.id   AF-A0A914SWZ0-F1
#
_cell.length_a   1.000
_cell.length_b   1.000
_cell.length_c   1.000
_cell.angle_alpha   90.00
_cell.angle_beta   90.00
_cell.angle_gamma   90.00
#
_symmetry.space_group_name_H-M   'P 1'
#
loop_
_entity.id
_entity.type
_entity.pdbx_description
1 polymer ?
#
loop_
_entity_poly.entity_id
_entity_poly.type
_entity_poly.pdbx_seq_one_letter_code
_entity_poly.pdbx_strand_id
1 'polypeptide(L)'
;ILPPENVHASLAKILKSSTATETNSCVGSLTTLDRDTWADIRNELISNSKNHASFRSIDDALFVLCLDDLKTEDHGRLVQSLLCGDDGHNRWFDKCFQLIIDGNGQATINFEHSWGDGVAVLRLMEETLLDTSTHHFVKPNQTVSGDPKVQKLEFEISDALKNKIKKAQEDHIDRCKDLQFATVEYTNMT
;
A
#
# COMPACT_ATOMS: atom_id res chain seq x y z
N ILE A 1 11.63 -11.92 15.22
CA ILE A 1 10.87 -10.65 15.11
C ILE A 1 11.79 -9.54 15.59
N LEU A 2 11.85 -8.39 14.89
CA LEU A 2 12.68 -7.25 15.32
C LEU A 2 12.11 -6.62 16.59
N PRO A 3 12.95 -6.00 17.45
CA PRO A 3 12.45 -5.25 18.60
C PRO A 3 11.49 -4.12 18.17
N PRO A 4 10.35 -3.91 18.88
CA PRO A 4 9.36 -2.90 18.48
C PRO A 4 9.91 -1.48 18.34
N GLU A 5 10.87 -1.11 19.18
CA GLU A 5 11.56 0.18 19.13
C GLU A 5 12.30 0.38 17.79
N ASN A 6 12.89 -0.68 17.23
CA ASN A 6 13.57 -0.60 15.93
C ASN A 6 12.57 -0.47 14.77
N VAL A 7 11.40 -1.13 14.87
CA VAL A 7 10.32 -0.97 13.88
C VAL A 7 9.75 0.44 13.95
N HIS A 8 9.46 0.95 15.15
CA HIS A 8 8.97 2.31 15.37
C HIS A 8 9.99 3.36 14.85
N ALA A 9 11.28 3.20 15.14
CA ALA A 9 12.33 4.07 14.62
C ALA A 9 12.42 4.02 13.09
N SER A 10 12.24 2.84 12.49
CA SER A 10 12.26 2.67 11.03
C SER A 10 11.07 3.37 10.37
N LEU A 11 9.85 3.20 10.89
CA LEU A 11 8.66 3.90 10.39
C LEU A 11 8.77 5.41 10.57
N ALA A 12 9.26 5.88 11.72
CA ALA A 12 9.49 7.31 11.96
C ALA A 12 10.53 7.90 10.99
N LYS A 13 11.57 7.12 10.64
CA LYS A 13 12.55 7.52 9.61
C LYS A 13 11.90 7.60 8.23
N ILE A 14 11.08 6.61 7.84
CA ILE A 14 10.35 6.60 6.56
C ILE A 14 9.48 7.85 6.44
N LEU A 15 8.64 8.13 7.44
CA LEU A 15 7.75 9.30 7.47
C LEU A 15 8.52 10.64 7.37
N LYS A 16 9.67 10.76 8.03
CA LYS A 16 10.53 11.96 7.94
C LYS A 16 11.26 12.09 6.61
N SER A 17 11.57 10.95 5.97
CA SER A 17 12.32 10.90 4.71
C SER A 17 11.42 10.95 3.47
N SER A 18 10.10 10.97 3.65
CA SER A 18 9.16 11.12 2.55
C SER A 18 9.33 12.48 1.88
N THR A 19 10.13 12.51 0.82
CA THR A 19 10.23 13.64 -0.10
C THR A 19 9.19 13.48 -1.17
N ALA A 20 8.57 14.57 -1.62
CA ALA A 20 7.68 14.58 -2.78
C ALA A 20 8.41 13.97 -3.99
N THR A 21 8.12 12.70 -4.26
CA THR A 21 8.58 12.02 -5.47
C THR A 21 7.57 12.35 -6.55
N GLU A 22 8.04 12.64 -7.76
CA GLU A 22 7.13 12.83 -8.89
C GLU A 22 6.27 11.58 -9.03
N THR A 23 4.93 11.73 -9.00
CA THR A 23 4.02 10.58 -9.01
C THR A 23 4.19 9.72 -10.27
N ASN A 24 4.59 10.32 -11.39
CA ASN A 24 4.92 9.63 -12.63
C ASN A 24 6.20 8.75 -12.54
N SER A 25 6.88 8.72 -11.40
CA SER A 25 8.01 7.83 -11.09
C SER A 25 7.60 6.73 -10.10
N CYS A 26 6.34 6.66 -9.69
CA CYS A 26 5.83 5.62 -8.80
C CYS A 26 5.47 4.35 -9.59
N VAL A 27 6.34 3.35 -9.54
CA VAL A 27 6.18 2.07 -10.24
C VAL A 27 4.92 1.31 -9.81
N GLY A 28 4.44 1.53 -8.58
CA GLY A 28 3.23 0.90 -8.04
C GLY A 28 1.98 1.09 -8.92
N SER A 29 1.81 2.26 -9.54
CA SER A 29 0.68 2.53 -10.43
C SER A 29 0.60 1.56 -11.62
N LEU A 30 1.72 0.98 -12.07
CA LEU A 30 1.72 0.00 -13.15
C LEU A 30 1.00 -1.31 -12.79
N THR A 31 0.87 -1.63 -11.49
CA THR A 31 0.11 -2.81 -11.03
C THR A 31 -1.41 -2.67 -11.23
N THR A 32 -1.89 -1.49 -11.64
CA THR A 32 -3.30 -1.23 -11.99
C THR A 32 -3.66 -1.59 -13.44
N LEU A 33 -2.64 -1.83 -14.28
CA LEU A 33 -2.82 -2.11 -15.70
C LEU A 33 -3.44 -3.50 -15.93
N ASP A 34 -3.91 -3.74 -17.16
CA ASP A 34 -4.25 -5.10 -17.56
C ASP A 34 -3.03 -6.02 -17.43
N ARG A 35 -3.29 -7.32 -17.21
CA ARG A 35 -2.26 -8.28 -16.82
C ARG A 35 -1.20 -8.48 -17.90
N ASP A 36 -1.58 -8.42 -19.18
CA ASP A 36 -0.65 -8.64 -20.29
C ASP A 36 0.26 -7.42 -20.46
N THR A 37 -0.31 -6.22 -20.48
CA THR A 37 0.47 -4.98 -20.53
C THR A 37 1.39 -4.84 -19.33
N TRP A 38 0.91 -5.17 -18.12
CA TRP A 38 1.77 -5.15 -16.94
C TRP A 38 2.89 -6.17 -17.03
N ALA A 39 2.62 -7.39 -17.49
CA ALA A 39 3.63 -8.42 -17.66
C ALA A 39 4.75 -7.97 -18.61
N ASP A 40 4.39 -7.36 -19.75
CA ASP A 40 5.36 -6.84 -20.72
C ASP A 40 6.23 -5.72 -20.13
N ILE A 41 5.61 -4.75 -19.43
CA ILE A 41 6.35 -3.64 -18.80
C ILE A 41 7.24 -4.15 -17.66
N ARG A 42 6.76 -5.10 -16.86
CA ARG A 42 7.55 -5.71 -15.79
C ARG A 42 8.76 -6.44 -16.36
N ASN A 43 8.60 -7.18 -17.47
CA ASN A 43 9.70 -7.86 -18.16
C ASN A 43 10.74 -6.87 -18.70
N GLU A 44 10.30 -5.74 -19.28
CA GLU A 44 11.18 -4.63 -19.68
C GLU A 44 11.98 -4.11 -18.48
N LEU A 45 11.30 -3.86 -17.36
CA LEU A 45 11.89 -3.30 -16.15
C LEU A 45 12.91 -4.20 -15.46
N ILE A 46 12.63 -5.51 -15.33
CA ILE A 46 13.53 -6.48 -14.67
C ILE A 46 14.78 -6.81 -15.50
N SER A 47 14.81 -6.43 -16.78
CA SER A 47 16.03 -6.55 -17.60
C SER A 47 17.18 -5.70 -17.06
N ASN A 48 16.86 -4.64 -16.30
CA ASN A 48 17.82 -3.86 -15.55
C ASN A 48 18.09 -4.49 -14.17
N SER A 49 19.35 -4.79 -13.87
CA SER A 49 19.76 -5.46 -12.63
C SER A 49 19.36 -4.71 -11.34
N LYS A 50 19.34 -3.38 -11.35
CA LYS A 50 18.97 -2.56 -10.19
C LYS A 50 17.47 -2.62 -9.92
N ASN A 51 16.67 -2.50 -10.98
CA ASN A 51 15.21 -2.67 -10.90
C ASN A 51 14.86 -4.08 -10.44
N HIS A 52 15.53 -5.10 -10.98
CA HIS A 52 15.30 -6.50 -10.61
C HIS A 52 15.53 -6.73 -9.11
N ALA A 53 16.59 -6.17 -8.51
CA ALA A 53 16.81 -6.27 -7.06
C ALA A 53 15.68 -5.61 -6.24
N SER A 54 15.17 -4.46 -6.69
CA SER A 54 14.02 -3.79 -6.07
C SER A 54 12.73 -4.62 -6.20
N PHE A 55 12.43 -5.17 -7.39
CA PHE A 55 11.30 -6.08 -7.60
C PHE A 55 11.38 -7.30 -6.70
N ARG A 56 12.54 -7.96 -6.64
CA ARG A 56 12.74 -9.11 -5.77
C ARG A 56 12.49 -8.78 -4.31
N SER A 57 12.92 -7.60 -3.84
CA SER A 57 12.67 -7.15 -2.48
C SER A 57 11.18 -6.98 -2.18
N ILE A 58 10.39 -6.54 -3.17
CA ILE A 58 8.93 -6.39 -3.06
C ILE A 58 8.23 -7.76 -3.11
N ASP A 59 8.63 -8.61 -4.06
CA ASP A 59 8.08 -9.96 -4.24
C ASP A 59 8.32 -10.82 -2.98
N ASP A 60 9.53 -10.77 -2.41
CA ASP A 60 9.94 -11.53 -1.22
C ASP A 60 9.45 -10.92 0.11
N ALA A 61 8.95 -9.67 0.11
CA ALA A 61 8.44 -9.03 1.32
C ALA A 61 7.28 -9.82 1.97
N LEU A 62 7.05 -9.67 3.27
CA LEU A 62 5.92 -10.35 3.94
C LEU A 62 4.57 -9.79 3.45
N PHE A 63 4.48 -8.46 3.39
CA PHE A 63 3.33 -7.69 2.92
C PHE A 63 3.80 -6.27 2.61
N VAL A 64 2.91 -5.43 2.07
CA VAL A 64 3.18 -4.00 1.84
C VAL A 64 2.45 -3.16 2.89
N LEU A 65 3.14 -2.18 3.48
CA LEU A 65 2.54 -1.18 4.37
C LEU A 65 2.46 0.15 3.63
N CYS A 66 1.24 0.65 3.41
CA CYS A 66 0.96 1.95 2.81
C CYS A 66 0.66 2.96 3.92
N LEU A 67 1.41 4.06 3.96
CA LEU A 67 1.20 5.17 4.87
C LEU A 67 0.61 6.32 4.06
N ASP A 68 -0.69 6.57 4.22
CA ASP A 68 -1.44 7.59 3.47
C ASP A 68 -1.64 8.84 4.31
N ASP A 69 -1.61 10.01 3.67
CA ASP A 69 -1.85 11.31 4.33
C ASP A 69 -3.33 11.71 4.38
N LEU A 70 -4.22 10.92 3.78
CA LEU A 70 -5.64 11.24 3.69
C LEU A 70 -6.27 11.35 5.08
N LYS A 71 -6.96 12.46 5.34
CA LYS A 71 -7.75 12.71 6.55
C LYS A 71 -9.15 13.08 6.15
N THR A 72 -10.07 12.13 6.25
CA THR A 72 -11.48 12.33 5.89
C THR A 72 -12.37 11.43 6.72
N GLU A 73 -13.59 11.89 6.98
CA GLU A 73 -14.67 11.09 7.57
C GLU A 73 -15.75 10.75 6.53
N ASP A 74 -15.60 11.24 5.30
CA ASP A 74 -16.51 10.93 4.20
C ASP A 74 -16.31 9.48 3.73
N HIS A 75 -17.31 8.63 3.93
CA HIS A 75 -17.26 7.21 3.60
C HIS A 75 -17.01 6.95 2.10
N GLY A 76 -17.60 7.78 1.21
CA GLY A 76 -17.39 7.63 -0.22
C GLY A 76 -15.92 7.83 -0.60
N ARG A 77 -15.31 8.90 -0.08
CA ARG A 77 -13.89 9.19 -0.26
C ARG A 77 -12.99 8.14 0.39
N LEU A 78 -13.32 7.65 1.59
CA LEU A 78 -12.59 6.57 2.26
C LEU A 78 -12.56 5.33 1.36
N VAL A 79 -13.72 4.86 0.91
CA VAL A 79 -13.81 3.66 0.06
C VAL A 79 -13.03 3.86 -1.24
N GLN A 80 -13.14 5.02 -1.87
CA GLN A 80 -12.35 5.34 -3.07
C GLN A 80 -10.84 5.25 -2.79
N SER A 81 -10.36 5.75 -1.66
CA SER A 81 -8.94 5.68 -1.29
C SER A 81 -8.49 4.25 -0.93
N LEU A 82 -9.28 3.53 -0.14
CA LEU A 82 -8.93 2.23 0.39
C LEU A 82 -9.04 1.10 -0.66
N LEU A 83 -10.03 1.19 -1.54
CA LEU A 83 -10.23 0.22 -2.61
C LEU A 83 -9.35 0.53 -3.82
N CYS A 84 -9.37 1.78 -4.29
CA CYS A 84 -8.71 2.16 -5.54
C CYS A 84 -7.31 2.73 -5.34
N GLY A 85 -7.00 3.33 -4.19
CA GLY A 85 -5.69 3.94 -3.94
C GLY A 85 -5.41 5.17 -4.80
N ASP A 86 -6.44 5.95 -5.12
CA ASP A 86 -6.38 7.16 -5.97
C ASP A 86 -5.83 6.88 -7.37
N ASP A 87 -4.62 7.32 -7.68
CA ASP A 87 -3.90 7.03 -8.93
C ASP A 87 -3.03 5.75 -8.85
N GLY A 88 -3.13 5.02 -7.74
CA GLY A 88 -2.38 3.80 -7.46
C GLY A 88 -0.90 4.03 -7.09
N HIS A 89 -0.44 5.28 -6.91
CA HIS A 89 1.00 5.55 -6.71
C HIS A 89 1.54 4.97 -5.39
N ASN A 90 0.70 4.90 -4.34
CA ASN A 90 1.05 4.36 -3.02
C ASN A 90 0.44 2.98 -2.78
N ARG A 91 0.40 2.13 -3.82
CA ARG A 91 -0.15 0.77 -3.76
C ARG A 91 0.74 -0.23 -4.50
N TRP A 92 0.60 -1.51 -4.15
CA TRP A 92 1.18 -2.62 -4.91
C TRP A 92 0.18 -3.77 -5.01
N PHE A 93 -0.69 -3.73 -6.02
CA PHE A 93 -1.86 -4.61 -6.10
C PHE A 93 -1.55 -6.09 -6.35
N ASP A 94 -0.33 -6.41 -6.78
CA ASP A 94 0.13 -7.81 -6.92
C ASP A 94 0.49 -8.46 -5.59
N LYS A 95 0.65 -7.70 -4.50
CA LYS A 95 0.99 -8.29 -3.21
C LYS A 95 -0.24 -9.00 -2.64
N CYS A 96 -0.06 -10.18 -2.06
CA CYS A 96 -1.13 -10.96 -1.44
C CYS A 96 -2.06 -10.09 -0.58
N PHE A 97 -1.48 -9.19 0.23
CA PHE A 97 -2.19 -8.08 0.83
C PHE A 97 -1.27 -6.88 1.09
N GLN A 98 -1.91 -5.72 1.24
CA GLN A 98 -1.31 -4.48 1.70
C GLN A 98 -2.13 -3.92 2.88
N LEU A 99 -1.43 -3.52 3.95
CA LEU A 99 -2.00 -2.82 5.09
C LEU A 99 -1.88 -1.33 4.85
N ILE A 100 -3.00 -0.62 4.87
CA ILE A 100 -3.10 0.82 4.66
C ILE A 100 -3.39 1.48 6.00
N ILE A 101 -2.58 2.47 6.38
CA ILE A 101 -2.83 3.35 7.52
C ILE A 101 -3.03 4.76 6.98
N ASP A 102 -4.22 5.33 7.18
CA ASP A 102 -4.52 6.70 6.76
C ASP A 102 -4.03 7.76 7.77
N GLY A 103 -4.22 9.04 7.44
CA GLY A 103 -3.81 10.16 8.26
C GLY A 103 -4.61 10.32 9.56
N ASN A 104 -5.74 9.63 9.69
CA ASN A 104 -6.54 9.52 10.92
C ASN A 104 -6.14 8.30 11.76
N GLY A 105 -5.22 7.46 11.27
CA GLY A 105 -4.80 6.22 11.92
C GLY A 105 -5.74 5.04 11.68
N GLN A 106 -6.68 5.14 10.73
CA GLN A 106 -7.53 4.02 10.34
C GLN A 106 -6.70 2.98 9.61
N ALA A 107 -6.80 1.73 10.05
CA ALA A 107 -6.13 0.58 9.45
C ALA A 107 -7.08 -0.19 8.54
N THR A 108 -6.64 -0.53 7.33
CA THR A 108 -7.42 -1.30 6.34
C THR A 108 -6.53 -2.29 5.60
N ILE A 109 -7.04 -3.47 5.28
CA ILE A 109 -6.34 -4.40 4.38
C ILE A 109 -7.01 -4.36 3.00
N ASN A 110 -6.20 -4.10 1.98
CA ASN A 110 -6.54 -4.33 0.58
C ASN A 110 -5.79 -5.60 0.13
N PHE A 111 -6.46 -6.57 -0.47
CA PHE A 111 -5.86 -7.87 -0.79
C PHE A 111 -6.13 -8.31 -2.22
N GLU A 112 -5.14 -9.00 -2.79
CA GLU A 112 -5.23 -9.63 -4.10
C GLU A 112 -6.06 -10.91 -3.97
N HIS A 113 -7.01 -11.16 -4.86
CA HIS A 113 -8.04 -12.19 -4.65
C HIS A 113 -7.67 -13.57 -5.22
N SER A 114 -6.71 -13.67 -6.14
CA SER A 114 -6.42 -14.91 -6.87
C SER A 114 -5.89 -16.04 -5.99
N TRP A 115 -5.28 -15.72 -4.84
CA TRP A 115 -4.67 -16.72 -3.96
C TRP A 115 -5.63 -17.33 -2.92
N GLY A 116 -6.84 -16.78 -2.73
CA GLY A 116 -7.76 -17.25 -1.68
C GLY A 116 -9.16 -16.62 -1.70
N ASP A 117 -10.01 -17.08 -0.78
CA ASP A 117 -11.42 -16.70 -0.67
C ASP A 117 -11.70 -15.61 0.39
N GLY A 118 -10.64 -15.10 1.03
CA GLY A 118 -10.73 -14.06 2.07
C GLY A 118 -10.86 -14.59 3.51
N VAL A 119 -11.12 -15.88 3.75
CA VAL A 119 -11.24 -16.42 5.13
C VAL A 119 -9.93 -16.25 5.91
N ALA A 120 -8.80 -16.50 5.25
CA ALA A 120 -7.48 -16.29 5.84
C ALA A 120 -7.22 -14.81 6.17
N VAL A 121 -7.68 -13.89 5.31
CA VAL A 121 -7.54 -12.44 5.52
C VAL A 121 -8.40 -11.99 6.71
N LEU A 122 -9.65 -12.48 6.80
CA LEU A 122 -10.54 -12.19 7.92
C LEU A 122 -9.91 -12.64 9.25
N ARG A 123 -9.35 -13.86 9.29
CA ARG A 123 -8.68 -14.33 10.50
C ARG A 123 -7.46 -13.48 10.87
N LEU A 124 -6.67 -13.07 9.88
CA LEU A 124 -5.54 -12.15 10.10
C LEU A 124 -6.01 -10.82 10.70
N MET A 125 -7.11 -10.24 10.19
CA MET A 125 -7.69 -9.01 10.73
C MET A 125 -8.14 -9.18 12.19
N GLU A 126 -8.91 -10.21 12.48
CA GLU A 126 -9.46 -10.48 13.82
C GLU A 126 -8.35 -10.65 14.85
N GLU A 127 -7.35 -11.48 14.56
CA GLU A 127 -6.24 -11.75 15.48
C GLU A 127 -5.33 -10.53 15.66
N THR A 128 -5.06 -9.78 14.60
CA THR A 128 -4.25 -8.57 14.69
C THR A 128 -4.96 -7.50 15.52
N LEU A 129 -6.28 -7.35 15.35
CA LEU A 129 -7.08 -6.41 16.14
C LEU A 129 -7.11 -6.80 17.63
N LEU A 130 -7.28 -8.09 17.91
CA LEU A 130 -7.25 -8.61 19.28
C LEU A 130 -5.88 -8.39 19.94
N ASP A 131 -4.79 -8.71 19.24
CA ASP A 131 -3.43 -8.56 19.78
C ASP A 131 -3.09 -7.09 20.01
N THR A 132 -3.32 -6.21 19.02
CA THR A 132 -2.94 -4.80 19.11
C THR A 132 -3.80 -3.99 20.11
N SER A 133 -5.02 -4.44 20.39
CA SER A 133 -5.88 -3.83 21.41
C SER A 133 -5.51 -4.24 22.85
N THR A 134 -4.76 -5.33 23.02
CA THR A 134 -4.38 -5.87 24.33
C THR A 134 -2.88 -5.72 24.63
N HIS A 135 -2.03 -5.75 23.61
CA HIS A 135 -0.58 -5.66 23.70
C HIS A 135 -0.05 -4.43 22.96
N HIS A 136 0.08 -3.32 23.67
CA HIS A 136 0.67 -2.11 23.10
C HIS A 136 2.21 -2.17 23.13
N PHE A 137 2.82 -2.37 21.95
CA PHE A 137 4.27 -2.48 21.82
C PHE A 137 5.01 -1.14 21.95
N VAL A 138 4.34 -0.02 21.65
CA VAL A 138 4.83 1.35 21.81
C VAL A 138 3.70 2.25 22.29
N LYS A 139 4.03 3.41 22.87
CA LYS A 139 3.04 4.38 23.37
C LYS A 139 2.93 5.62 22.47
N PRO A 140 1.75 6.26 22.41
CA PRO A 140 1.63 7.59 21.81
C PRO A 140 2.63 8.57 22.46
N ASN A 141 3.27 9.41 21.64
CA ASN A 141 4.27 10.39 22.07
C ASN A 141 5.53 9.82 22.75
N GLN A 142 5.75 8.51 22.68
CA GLN A 142 7.01 7.91 23.14
C GLN A 142 8.17 8.46 22.31
N THR A 143 9.28 8.81 22.98
CA THR A 143 10.50 9.20 22.31
C THR A 143 10.98 8.07 21.40
N VAL A 144 11.15 8.38 20.11
CA VAL A 144 11.68 7.44 19.13
C VAL A 144 13.10 7.07 19.54
N SER A 145 13.30 5.80 19.84
CA SER A 145 14.57 5.19 20.21
C SER A 145 14.72 3.89 19.42
N GLY A 146 15.96 3.47 19.13
CA GLY A 146 16.23 2.28 18.31
C GLY A 146 17.19 2.57 17.16
N ASP A 147 17.57 1.51 16.45
CA ASP A 147 18.48 1.53 15.31
C ASP A 147 17.68 1.31 14.00
N PRO A 148 17.31 2.38 13.26
CA PRO A 148 16.44 2.26 12.09
C PRO A 148 17.17 1.69 10.89
N LYS A 149 16.80 0.47 10.50
CA LYS A 149 17.33 -0.23 9.31
C LYS A 149 16.34 -0.12 8.16
N VAL A 150 16.45 0.98 7.42
CA VAL A 150 15.59 1.30 6.26
C VAL A 150 16.47 1.43 5.03
N GLN A 151 16.08 0.74 3.96
CA GLN A 151 16.67 0.85 2.63
C GLN A 151 15.59 1.32 1.65
N LYS A 152 15.85 2.45 0.98
CA LYS A 152 14.99 2.92 -0.11
C LYS A 152 15.19 2.01 -1.33
N LEU A 153 14.10 1.51 -1.90
CA LEU A 153 14.14 0.81 -3.17
C LEU A 153 14.28 1.83 -4.29
N GLU A 154 15.23 1.59 -5.18
CA GLU A 154 15.55 2.49 -6.27
C GLU A 154 15.13 1.86 -7.59
N PHE A 155 14.48 2.65 -8.44
CA PHE A 155 14.11 2.26 -9.79
C PHE A 155 14.74 3.21 -10.80
N GLU A 156 15.36 2.64 -11.83
CA GLU A 156 15.77 3.36 -13.03
C GLU A 156 14.59 3.41 -13.99
N ILE A 157 14.04 4.60 -14.15
CA ILE A 157 12.82 4.88 -14.90
C ILE A 157 13.17 5.85 -16.03
N SER A 158 13.04 5.39 -17.27
CA SER A 158 13.21 6.23 -18.46
C SER A 158 12.03 7.18 -18.65
N ASP A 159 12.20 8.25 -19.42
CA ASP A 159 11.09 9.17 -19.74
C ASP A 159 9.92 8.46 -20.44
N ALA A 160 10.22 7.44 -21.27
CA ALA A 160 9.21 6.60 -21.88
C ALA A 160 8.39 5.84 -20.82
N LEU A 161 9.05 5.31 -19.79
CA LEU A 161 8.38 4.62 -18.70
C LEU A 161 7.60 5.59 -17.80
N LYS A 162 8.12 6.80 -17.54
CA LYS A 162 7.36 7.84 -16.83
C LYS A 162 6.04 8.16 -17.53
N ASN A 163 6.04 8.21 -18.87
CA ASN A 163 4.83 8.39 -19.65
C ASN A 163 3.86 7.20 -19.52
N LYS A 164 4.37 5.97 -19.51
CA LYS A 164 3.54 4.77 -19.25
C LYS A 164 2.92 4.80 -17.85
N ILE A 165 3.69 5.17 -16.82
CA ILE A 165 3.19 5.32 -15.43
C ILE A 165 2.09 6.38 -15.37
N LYS A 166 2.32 7.55 -15.97
CA LYS A 166 1.33 8.62 -16.03
C LYS A 166 0.04 8.15 -16.72
N LYS A 167 0.17 7.43 -17.84
CA LYS A 167 -1.00 6.89 -18.55
C LYS A 167 -1.76 5.87 -17.69
N ALA A 168 -1.05 4.97 -17.00
CA ALA A 168 -1.65 4.02 -16.07
C ALA A 168 -2.45 4.72 -14.96
N GLN A 169 -1.90 5.81 -14.40
CA GLN A 169 -2.56 6.65 -13.40
C GLN A 169 -3.86 7.28 -13.93
N GLU A 170 -3.79 7.92 -15.10
CA GLU A 170 -4.96 8.52 -15.75
C GLU A 170 -6.06 7.48 -16.02
N ASP A 171 -5.68 6.34 -16.62
CA ASP A 171 -6.63 5.27 -16.93
C ASP A 171 -7.24 4.64 -15.67
N HIS A 172 -6.46 4.54 -14.59
CA HIS A 172 -6.93 4.02 -13.31
C HIS A 172 -7.93 4.97 -12.64
N ILE A 173 -7.61 6.26 -12.57
CA ILE A 173 -8.54 7.29 -12.10
C ILE A 173 -9.84 7.24 -12.90
N ASP A 174 -9.74 7.14 -14.23
CA ASP A 174 -10.89 7.06 -15.12
C ASP A 174 -11.75 5.81 -14.90
N ARG A 175 -11.15 4.65 -14.58
CA ARG A 175 -11.91 3.45 -14.21
C ARG A 175 -12.59 3.57 -12.85
N CYS A 176 -11.97 4.27 -11.91
CA CYS A 176 -12.42 4.36 -10.53
C CYS A 176 -13.41 5.50 -10.26
N LYS A 177 -13.55 6.48 -11.16
CA LYS A 177 -14.40 7.66 -10.96
C LYS A 177 -15.90 7.35 -10.86
N ASP A 178 -16.34 6.26 -11.49
CA ASP A 178 -17.75 5.87 -11.53
C ASP A 178 -18.10 4.86 -10.42
N LEU A 179 -17.15 4.55 -9.53
CA LEU A 179 -17.39 3.66 -8.39
C LEU A 179 -18.38 4.32 -7.42
N GLN A 180 -19.52 3.66 -7.20
CA GLN A 180 -20.50 4.05 -6.20
C GLN A 180 -20.50 3.06 -5.05
N PHE A 181 -20.57 3.58 -3.83
CA PHE A 181 -20.61 2.78 -2.62
C PHE A 181 -21.64 3.36 -1.65
N ALA A 182 -22.39 2.46 -1.00
CA ALA A 182 -23.33 2.80 0.05
C ALA A 182 -23.37 1.67 1.07
N THR A 183 -23.58 2.03 2.34
CA THR A 183 -23.80 1.09 3.43
C THR A 183 -25.23 1.19 3.91
N VAL A 184 -25.79 0.05 4.33
CA VAL A 184 -27.09 -0.01 5.01
C VAL A 184 -26.90 -0.86 6.26
N GLU A 185 -27.16 -0.27 7.42
CA GLU A 185 -27.14 -0.97 8.70
C GLU A 185 -28.58 -1.32 9.09
N TYR A 186 -28.88 -2.62 9.16
CA TYR A 186 -30.18 -3.12 9.59
C TYR A 186 -30.13 -3.56 11.05
N THR A 187 -30.80 -2.81 11.92
CA THR A 187 -30.74 -2.98 13.38
C THR A 187 -31.92 -3.75 13.99
N ASN A 188 -32.91 -4.14 13.19
CA ASN A 188 -34.14 -4.80 13.66
C ASN A 188 -34.04 -6.34 13.71
N MET A 189 -32.84 -6.91 13.83
CA MET A 189 -32.66 -8.34 14.09
C MET A 189 -32.78 -8.61 15.60
N THR A 190 -34.00 -8.68 16.11
CA THR A 190 -34.33 -9.27 17.43
C THR A 190 -34.67 -10.74 17.29
#